data_AF-A0A2U1CKG3-F1
#
_entry.id   AF-A0A2U1CKG3-F1
#
_cell.length_a   1.000
_cell.length_b   1.000
_cell.length_c   1.000
_cell.angle_alpha   90.00
_cell.angle_beta   90.00
_cell.angle_gamma   90.00
#
_symmetry.space_group_name_H-M   'P 1'
#
loop_
_entity.id
_entity.type
_entity.pdbx_description
1 polymer ?
#
loop_
_entity_poly.entity_id
_entity_poly.type
_entity_poly.pdbx_seq_one_letter_code
_entity_poly.pdbx_strand_id
1 'polypeptide(L)'
;MAYGEFIKRLNRGIEGRIKGYFEDDEGCLLYLSRGDTIYVPSMFIERRGEELLELLQDAIREGLTGTHAVALDQEVLQLRESSR
;
A
#
# COMPACT_ATOMS: atom_id res chain seq x y z
N MET A 1 -7.78 11.42 0.18
CA MET A 1 -8.87 10.44 -0.05
C MET A 1 -9.21 9.78 1.27
N ALA A 2 -10.44 9.35 1.53
CA ALA A 2 -10.76 8.57 2.73
C ALA A 2 -10.23 7.13 2.61
N TYR A 3 -9.76 6.51 3.70
CA TYR A 3 -9.16 5.17 3.68
C TYR A 3 -10.07 4.09 3.10
N GLY A 4 -11.36 4.08 3.47
CA GLY A 4 -12.31 3.11 2.91
C GLY A 4 -12.46 3.19 1.39
N GLU A 5 -12.39 4.40 0.82
CA GLU A 5 -12.39 4.60 -0.64
C GLU A 5 -11.08 4.11 -1.25
N PHE A 6 -9.94 4.45 -0.62
CA PHE A 6 -8.62 4.00 -1.04
C PHE A 6 -8.53 2.48 -1.12
N ILE A 7 -8.91 1.76 -0.06
CA ILE A 7 -8.90 0.30 -0.02
C ILE A 7 -9.83 -0.32 -1.07
N LYS A 8 -11.02 0.27 -1.28
CA LYS A 8 -11.95 -0.20 -2.31
C LYS A 8 -11.37 -0.05 -3.72
N ARG A 9 -10.66 1.05 -3.98
CA ARG A 9 -10.01 1.29 -5.28
C ARG A 9 -8.80 0.41 -5.46
N LEU A 10 -7.97 0.28 -4.42
CA LEU A 10 -6.78 -0.55 -4.42
C LEU A 10 -7.11 -2.00 -4.77
N ASN A 11 -8.18 -2.56 -4.19
CA ASN A 11 -8.59 -3.95 -4.43
C ASN A 11 -9.01 -4.27 -5.88
N ARG A 12 -9.27 -3.26 -6.73
CA ARG A 12 -9.71 -3.50 -8.11
C ARG A 12 -8.58 -4.11 -8.94
N GLY A 13 -8.82 -5.29 -9.52
CA GLY A 13 -7.83 -6.02 -10.32
C GLY A 13 -6.73 -6.70 -9.51
N ILE A 14 -6.87 -6.78 -8.18
CA ILE A 14 -6.05 -7.59 -7.26
C ILE A 14 -6.93 -8.30 -6.23
N GLU A 15 -8.16 -8.65 -6.62
CA GLU A 15 -9.18 -9.18 -5.72
C GLU A 15 -8.67 -10.38 -4.93
N GLY A 16 -8.88 -10.35 -3.61
CA GLY A 16 -8.47 -11.41 -2.70
C GLY A 16 -6.99 -11.41 -2.32
N ARG A 17 -6.15 -10.49 -2.86
CA ARG A 17 -4.75 -10.34 -2.46
C ARG A 17 -4.57 -9.52 -1.18
N ILE A 18 -5.47 -8.57 -0.90
CA ILE A 18 -5.51 -7.88 0.39
C ILE A 18 -6.46 -8.65 1.32
N LYS A 19 -5.94 -9.13 2.45
CA LYS A 19 -6.68 -9.90 3.45
C LYS A 19 -7.29 -9.03 4.55
N GLY A 20 -6.69 -7.88 4.77
CA GLY A 20 -7.16 -6.90 5.73
C GLY A 20 -6.27 -5.68 5.73
N TYR A 21 -6.66 -4.68 6.50
CA TYR A 21 -5.84 -3.53 6.80
C TYR A 21 -6.10 -3.08 8.23
N PHE A 22 -5.10 -2.44 8.82
CA PHE A 22 -5.22 -1.68 10.06
C PHE A 22 -4.91 -0.23 9.72
N GLU A 23 -5.67 0.72 10.23
CA GLU A 23 -5.46 2.16 10.01
C GLU A 23 -5.31 2.89 11.34
N ASP A 24 -4.46 3.92 11.33
CA ASP A 24 -4.30 4.89 12.39
C ASP A 24 -4.14 6.31 11.79
N ASP A 25 -3.78 7.28 12.63
CA ASP A 25 -3.60 8.68 12.21
C ASP A 25 -2.38 8.86 11.29
N GLU A 26 -1.37 7.99 11.37
CA GLU A 26 -0.13 8.10 10.61
C GLU A 26 -0.19 7.37 9.26
N GLY A 27 -1.04 6.35 9.13
CA GLY A 27 -1.21 5.61 7.89
C GLY A 27 -2.06 4.36 8.00
N CYS A 28 -1.86 3.45 7.06
CA CYS A 28 -2.46 2.12 7.11
C CYS A 28 -1.44 1.02 6.84
N LEU A 29 -1.59 -0.09 7.55
CA LEU A 29 -0.86 -1.33 7.36
C LEU A 29 -1.75 -2.31 6.60
N LEU A 30 -1.34 -2.66 5.38
CA LEU A 30 -2.01 -3.64 4.54
C LEU A 30 -1.48 -5.05 4.84
N TYR A 31 -2.38 -6.01 5.00
CA TYR A 31 -2.05 -7.43 5.14
C TYR A 31 -2.35 -8.16 3.84
N LEU A 32 -1.34 -8.81 3.25
CA LEU A 32 -1.46 -9.49 1.95
C LEU A 32 -1.64 -11.00 2.09
N SER A 33 -2.08 -11.63 1.00
CA SER A 33 -2.36 -13.05 0.86
C SER A 33 -1.09 -13.91 0.79
N ARG A 34 -0.21 -13.83 1.78
CA ARG A 34 1.01 -14.64 1.97
C ARG A 34 1.75 -14.34 3.28
N GLY A 35 1.19 -13.48 4.14
CA GLY A 35 1.85 -13.01 5.35
C GLY A 35 2.68 -11.74 5.14
N ASP A 36 2.75 -11.24 3.90
CA ASP A 36 3.44 -9.99 3.58
C ASP A 36 2.62 -8.79 4.07
N THR A 37 3.32 -7.70 4.37
CA THR A 37 2.70 -6.46 4.82
C THR A 37 3.29 -5.25 4.11
N ILE A 38 2.45 -4.23 3.93
CA ILE A 38 2.87 -2.93 3.38
C ILE A 38 2.35 -1.83 4.30
N TYR A 39 3.25 -1.01 4.83
CA TYR A 39 2.89 0.23 5.50
C TYR A 39 2.74 1.36 4.48
N VAL A 40 1.63 2.09 4.57
CA VAL A 40 1.25 3.17 3.67
C VAL A 40 0.96 4.42 4.49
N PRO A 41 1.87 5.41 4.53
CA PRO A 41 1.64 6.68 5.22
C PRO A 41 0.42 7.44 4.70
N SER A 42 -0.36 8.02 5.62
CA SER A 42 -1.59 8.76 5.36
C SER A 42 -1.36 9.92 4.39
N MET A 43 -0.23 10.62 4.54
CA MET A 43 0.18 11.73 3.69
C MET A 43 0.22 11.37 2.19
N PHE A 44 0.54 10.12 1.84
CA PHE A 44 0.57 9.69 0.43
C PHE A 44 -0.83 9.34 -0.09
N ILE A 45 -1.69 8.79 0.75
CA ILE A 45 -3.11 8.53 0.42
C ILE A 45 -3.85 9.86 0.18
N GLU A 46 -3.50 10.90 0.94
CA GLU A 46 -4.10 12.23 0.82
C GLU A 46 -3.62 12.99 -0.41
N ARG A 47 -2.31 12.99 -0.68
CA ARG A 47 -1.69 13.88 -1.67
C ARG A 47 -1.38 13.22 -3.01
N ARG A 48 -1.23 11.89 -3.04
CA ARG A 48 -0.76 11.12 -4.20
C ARG A 48 -1.54 9.82 -4.40
N GLY A 49 -2.82 9.83 -4.05
CA GLY A 49 -3.65 8.61 -4.04
C GLY A 49 -3.66 7.83 -5.35
N GLU A 50 -3.69 8.50 -6.51
CA GLU A 50 -3.68 7.82 -7.82
C GLU A 50 -2.37 7.08 -8.10
N GLU A 51 -1.24 7.78 -8.00
CA GLU A 51 0.11 7.21 -8.19
C GLU A 51 0.36 6.07 -7.20
N LEU A 52 -0.07 6.25 -5.95
CA LEU A 52 0.02 5.25 -4.91
C LEU A 52 -0.79 3.98 -5.24
N LEU A 53 -2.00 4.15 -5.79
CA LEU A 53 -2.83 3.02 -6.19
C LEU A 53 -2.16 2.21 -7.30
N GLU A 54 -1.61 2.87 -8.33
CA GLU A 54 -0.90 2.21 -9.42
C GLU A 54 0.31 1.42 -8.90
N LEU A 55 1.18 2.08 -8.11
CA LEU A 55 2.36 1.46 -7.50
C LEU A 55 2.00 0.20 -6.69
N LEU A 56 1.01 0.31 -5.79
CA LEU A 56 0.64 -0.80 -4.93
C LEU A 56 -0.03 -1.92 -5.71
N GLN A 57 -0.89 -1.62 -6.68
CA GLN A 57 -1.52 -2.64 -7.51
C GLN A 57 -0.49 -3.44 -8.29
N ASP A 58 0.46 -2.77 -8.93
CA ASP A 58 1.48 -3.43 -9.73
C ASP A 58 2.39 -4.29 -8.85
N ALA A 59 2.88 -3.75 -7.74
CA ALA A 59 3.70 -4.51 -6.80
C ALA A 59 2.96 -5.73 -6.21
N ILE A 60 1.69 -5.55 -5.82
CA ILE A 60 0.87 -6.65 -5.30
C ILE A 60 0.59 -7.69 -6.40
N ARG A 61 0.44 -7.29 -7.68
CA ARG A 61 0.26 -8.20 -8.83
C ARG A 61 1.51 -9.04 -9.09
N GLU A 62 2.68 -8.41 -9.12
CA GLU A 62 3.98 -9.05 -9.33
C GLU A 62 4.33 -10.00 -8.19
N GLY A 63 3.91 -9.68 -6.97
CA GLY A 63 4.10 -10.50 -5.78
C GLY A 63 5.32 -10.04 -5.00
N LEU A 64 5.04 -9.46 -3.83
CA LEU A 64 6.04 -9.02 -2.87
C LEU A 64 6.36 -10.15 -1.88
N THR A 65 7.51 -10.05 -1.22
CA THR A 65 7.89 -10.94 -0.12
C THR A 65 8.40 -10.15 1.07
N GLY A 66 7.81 -10.34 2.24
CA GLY A 66 8.22 -9.70 3.49
C GLY A 66 7.46 -8.42 3.82
N THR A 67 8.11 -7.53 4.55
CA THR A 67 7.52 -6.27 5.06
C THR A 67 8.06 -5.10 4.27
N HIS A 68 7.17 -4.26 3.75
CA HIS A 68 7.52 -3.09 2.96
C HIS A 68 6.90 -1.83 3.53
N ALA A 69 7.45 -0.68 3.17
CA ALA A 69 6.86 0.62 3.41
C ALA A 69 6.89 1.45 2.13
N VAL A 70 5.84 2.24 1.92
CA VAL A 70 5.82 3.27 0.89
C VAL A 70 6.69 4.44 1.36
N ALA A 71 7.61 4.85 0.51
CA ALA A 71 8.50 5.98 0.73
C ALA A 71 8.53 6.89 -0.50
N LEU A 72 9.00 8.11 -0.29
CA LEU A 72 9.26 9.07 -1.36
C LEU A 72 10.78 9.18 -1.57
N ASP A 73 11.24 9.07 -2.80
CA ASP A 73 12.62 9.30 -3.17
C ASP A 73 12.68 10.14 -4.44
N GLN A 74 13.36 11.29 -4.34
CA GLN A 74 13.42 12.28 -5.43
C GLN A 74 12.04 12.55 -6.07
N GLU A 75 11.02 12.70 -5.23
CA GLU A 75 9.62 12.95 -5.65
C GLU A 75 8.90 11.79 -6.35
N VAL A 76 9.45 10.58 -6.32
CA VAL A 76 8.82 9.37 -6.86
C VAL A 76 8.41 8.46 -5.69
N LEU A 77 7.16 7.95 -5.73
CA LEU A 77 6.73 6.94 -4.77
C LEU A 77 7.39 5.60 -5.09
N GLN A 78 7.90 4.93 -4.06
CA GLN A 78 8.48 3.59 -4.17
C GLN A 78 8.15 2.74 -2.94
N LEU A 79 8.18 1.42 -3.13
CA LEU A 79 8.18 0.47 -2.03
C LEU A 79 9.61 0.16 -1.62
N ARG A 80 9.90 0.24 -0.32
CA ARG A 80 11.18 -0.18 0.25
C ARG A 80 10.94 -1.33 1.21
N GLU A 81 11.79 -2.34 1.15
CA GLU A 81 11.83 -3.37 2.18
C GLU A 81 12.13 -2.69 3.53
N SER A 82 11.30 -3.00 4.52
CA SER A 82 11.53 -2.60 5.89
C SER A 82 12.48 -3.62 6.50
N SER A 83 13.76 -3.26 6.60
CA SER A 83 14.70 -3.98 7.43
C SER A 83 14.26 -3.83 8.89
N ARG A 84 14.04 -4.95 9.57
CA ARG A 84 13.83 -4.98 11.03
C ARG A 84 15.00 -4.33 11.77
#